data_AF-A0A9P5B0R6-F1
#
_entry.id   AF-A0A9P5B0R6-F1
#
_cell.length_a   1.000
_cell.length_b   1.000
_cell.length_c   1.000
_cell.angle_alpha   90.00
_cell.angle_beta   90.00
_cell.angle_gamma   90.00
#
_symmetry.space_group_name_H-M   'P 1'
#
loop_
_entity.id
_entity.type
_entity.pdbx_description
1 polymer ?
#
loop_
_entity_poly.entity_id
_entity_poly.type
_entity_poly.pdbx_seq_one_letter_code
_entity_poly.pdbx_strand_id
1 'polypeptide(L)'
;MFRSLSSQHRPLARLGAFRQQKPNALLAIRHLSLWNPPRFENEKMFDYAKGSPERAQLTESIKKLKSSFPVKIPIQISGAEVTSKQILKQQNPSNHKEVVAEYATATSEHVNAAIDAALKAKPAWEALPFEDRAAIFLREAELVTGKYLSDIVVATMLGMGKRFWQAEIDAPADTADFFRHYIDEAWKLYAQ
;
A
#
# COMPACT_ATOMS: atom_id res chain seq x y z
N MET A 1 -88.61 -23.58 14.46
CA MET A 1 -88.98 -24.25 13.19
C MET A 1 -87.70 -24.73 12.51
N PHE A 2 -87.56 -26.04 12.36
CA PHE A 2 -86.44 -26.74 11.71
C PHE A 2 -86.57 -26.78 10.18
N ARG A 3 -85.41 -26.81 9.47
CA ARG A 3 -85.06 -27.42 8.13
C ARG A 3 -83.86 -26.61 7.55
N SER A 4 -82.63 -27.12 7.33
CA SER A 4 -82.12 -28.18 6.41
C SER A 4 -82.59 -27.95 4.95
N LEU A 5 -81.82 -27.96 3.85
CA LEU A 5 -80.48 -28.40 3.38
C LEU A 5 -80.05 -27.36 2.28
N SER A 6 -78.84 -27.25 1.72
CA SER A 6 -78.18 -28.22 0.84
C SER A 6 -76.82 -27.71 0.33
N SER A 7 -75.93 -28.69 0.12
CA SER A 7 -74.58 -28.66 -0.46
C SER A 7 -74.52 -28.22 -1.94
N GLN A 8 -73.45 -27.49 -2.31
CA GLN A 8 -72.74 -27.68 -3.59
C GLN A 8 -71.22 -27.52 -3.41
N HIS A 9 -70.46 -28.37 -4.11
CA HIS A 9 -69.01 -28.56 -4.05
C HIS A 9 -68.22 -27.70 -5.06
N ARG A 10 -67.10 -27.10 -4.58
CA ARG A 10 -65.73 -26.93 -5.17
C ARG A 10 -65.55 -26.27 -6.56
N PRO A 11 -64.44 -25.50 -6.83
CA PRO A 11 -63.06 -25.94 -6.58
C PRO A 11 -62.04 -24.87 -6.11
N LEU A 12 -60.86 -25.40 -5.75
CA LEU A 12 -59.61 -24.72 -5.42
C LEU A 12 -59.11 -23.83 -6.58
N ALA A 13 -58.74 -22.59 -6.28
CA ALA A 13 -57.93 -21.78 -7.19
C ALA A 13 -56.94 -20.86 -6.43
N ARG A 14 -55.67 -21.26 -6.56
CA ARG A 14 -54.42 -20.48 -6.58
C ARG A 14 -54.07 -19.62 -5.35
N LEU A 15 -53.02 -20.11 -4.68
CA LEU A 15 -52.05 -19.28 -3.97
C LEU A 15 -51.68 -18.05 -4.82
N GLY A 16 -52.09 -16.86 -4.37
CA GLY A 16 -51.41 -15.63 -4.73
C GLY A 16 -50.05 -15.64 -4.05
N ALA A 17 -49.01 -16.05 -4.78
CA ALA A 17 -47.64 -15.86 -4.36
C ALA A 17 -47.42 -14.35 -4.16
N PHE A 18 -47.37 -13.90 -2.90
CA PHE A 18 -46.80 -12.61 -2.55
C PHE A 18 -45.34 -12.64 -3.02
N ARG A 19 -45.10 -12.07 -4.20
CA ARG A 19 -43.75 -11.79 -4.66
C ARG A 19 -43.20 -10.73 -3.72
N GLN A 20 -42.49 -11.16 -2.68
CA GLN A 20 -41.59 -10.29 -1.95
C GLN A 20 -40.60 -9.75 -2.99
N GLN A 21 -40.84 -8.53 -3.47
CA GLN A 21 -39.78 -7.76 -4.09
C GLN A 21 -38.75 -7.56 -2.98
N LYS A 22 -37.66 -8.32 -3.06
CA LYS A 22 -36.46 -7.97 -2.32
C LYS A 22 -36.16 -6.53 -2.71
N PRO A 23 -36.06 -5.58 -1.78
CA PRO A 23 -35.53 -4.29 -2.13
C PRO A 23 -34.12 -4.57 -2.65
N ASN A 24 -33.90 -4.35 -3.94
CA ASN A 24 -32.57 -4.06 -4.46
C ASN A 24 -32.19 -2.73 -3.81
N ALA A 25 -31.83 -2.78 -2.53
CA ALA A 25 -30.94 -1.81 -1.96
C ALA A 25 -29.61 -2.08 -2.66
N LEU A 26 -29.44 -1.49 -3.84
CA LEU A 26 -28.17 -0.89 -4.18
C LEU A 26 -27.79 -0.12 -2.92
N LEU A 27 -26.87 -0.69 -2.15
CA LEU A 27 -26.13 0.06 -1.16
C LEU A 27 -25.53 1.20 -1.97
N ALA A 28 -26.22 2.33 -1.99
CA ALA A 28 -25.63 3.59 -2.36
C ALA A 28 -24.46 3.69 -1.40
N ILE A 29 -23.27 3.41 -1.92
CA ILE A 29 -22.02 3.68 -1.24
C ILE A 29 -22.12 5.17 -0.99
N ARG A 30 -22.49 5.53 0.23
CA ARG A 30 -22.51 6.91 0.64
C ARG A 30 -21.05 7.32 0.65
N HIS A 31 -20.63 8.01 -0.41
CA HIS A 31 -19.35 8.70 -0.45
C HIS A 31 -19.37 9.72 0.69
N LEU A 32 -18.83 9.30 1.83
CA LEU A 32 -18.66 10.14 3.00
C LEU A 32 -17.64 11.20 2.63
N SER A 33 -18.15 12.41 2.37
CA SER A 33 -17.42 13.67 2.13
C SER A 33 -16.48 13.67 0.92
N LEU A 34 -16.63 14.69 0.07
CA LEU A 34 -15.56 15.15 -0.83
C LEU A 34 -14.35 15.50 0.04
N TRP A 35 -13.49 14.53 0.28
CA TRP A 35 -12.20 14.75 0.89
C TRP A 35 -11.37 15.48 -0.16
N ASN A 36 -11.16 16.79 0.04
CA ASN A 36 -10.18 17.48 -0.75
C ASN A 36 -8.80 17.06 -0.20
N PRO A 37 -7.93 16.45 -1.00
CA PRO A 37 -6.61 16.06 -0.53
C PRO A 37 -5.87 17.32 -0.05
N PRO A 38 -4.95 17.18 0.92
CA PRO A 38 -4.10 18.30 1.30
C PRO A 38 -3.39 18.84 0.07
N ARG A 39 -3.32 20.17 -0.04
CA ARG A 39 -2.61 20.81 -1.15
C ARG A 39 -1.17 20.32 -1.17
N PHE A 40 -0.68 19.98 -2.36
CA PHE A 40 0.70 19.58 -2.54
C PHE A 40 1.66 20.72 -2.14
N GLU A 41 2.60 20.39 -1.27
CA GLU A 41 3.78 21.18 -0.91
C GLU A 41 4.97 20.23 -0.88
N ASN A 42 6.14 20.70 -1.33
CA ASN A 42 7.38 19.91 -1.26
C ASN A 42 7.77 19.62 0.19
N GLU A 43 8.26 18.41 0.43
CA GLU A 43 8.75 17.98 1.72
C GLU A 43 9.90 18.87 2.20
N LYS A 44 9.89 19.19 3.50
CA LYS A 44 10.92 20.04 4.10
C LYS A 44 12.11 19.18 4.49
N MET A 45 13.29 19.62 4.08
CA MET A 45 14.54 18.95 4.39
C MET A 45 15.05 19.35 5.77
N PHE A 46 15.80 18.46 6.41
CA PHE A 46 16.49 18.77 7.66
C PHE A 46 17.93 19.24 7.45
N ASP A 47 18.43 20.10 8.34
CA ASP A 47 19.80 20.64 8.24
C ASP A 47 20.88 19.70 8.84
N TYR A 48 20.50 18.73 9.69
CA TYR A 48 21.40 17.83 10.44
C TYR A 48 22.54 18.58 11.16
N ALA A 49 22.21 19.71 11.77
CA ALA A 49 23.15 20.52 12.52
C ALA A 49 23.80 19.71 13.66
N LYS A 50 24.99 20.14 14.11
CA LYS A 50 25.68 19.44 15.20
C LYS A 50 24.83 19.53 16.49
N GLY A 51 24.47 18.38 17.05
CA GLY A 51 23.65 18.28 18.27
C GLY A 51 22.15 18.31 18.02
N SER A 52 21.69 18.35 16.77
CA SER A 52 20.28 18.31 16.45
C SER A 52 19.67 16.91 16.64
N PRO A 53 18.36 16.81 16.94
CA PRO A 53 17.70 15.53 17.18
C PRO A 53 17.73 14.61 15.95
N GLU A 54 17.55 15.15 14.75
CA GLU A 54 17.59 14.37 13.50
C GLU A 54 18.97 13.75 13.26
N ARG A 55 20.06 14.44 13.64
CA ARG A 55 21.42 13.91 13.53
C ARG A 55 21.68 12.81 14.55
N ALA A 56 21.11 12.94 15.75
CA ALA A 56 21.17 11.90 16.77
C ALA A 56 20.42 10.63 16.32
N GLN A 57 19.19 10.80 15.80
CA GLN A 57 18.38 9.71 15.25
C GLN A 57 19.09 9.02 14.07
N LEU A 58 19.65 9.78 13.13
CA LEU A 58 20.42 9.22 12.02
C LEU A 58 21.60 8.37 12.51
N THR A 59 22.32 8.85 13.53
CA THR A 59 23.45 8.12 14.13
C THR A 59 23.01 6.82 14.80
N GLU A 60 21.84 6.82 15.45
CA GLU A 60 21.23 5.63 16.03
C GLU A 60 20.81 4.62 14.95
N SER A 61 20.12 5.09 13.90
CA SER A 61 19.75 4.26 12.74
C SER A 61 20.96 3.64 12.06
N ILE A 62 22.09 4.35 11.92
CA ILE A 62 23.34 3.75 11.41
C ILE A 62 23.77 2.55 12.24
N LYS A 63 23.80 2.68 13.58
CA LYS A 63 24.19 1.59 14.48
C LYS A 63 23.20 0.43 14.37
N LYS A 64 21.90 0.73 14.41
CA LYS A 64 20.81 -0.24 14.31
C LYS A 64 20.91 -1.05 13.01
N LEU A 65 20.96 -0.40 11.86
CA LEU A 65 21.02 -1.10 10.56
C LEU A 65 22.30 -1.93 10.43
N LYS A 66 23.46 -1.37 10.79
CA LYS A 66 24.72 -2.13 10.74
C LYS A 66 24.72 -3.37 11.64
N SER A 67 24.07 -3.31 12.80
CA SER A 67 23.94 -4.48 13.68
C SER A 67 23.10 -5.61 13.08
N SER A 68 22.28 -5.30 12.07
CA SER A 68 21.41 -6.26 11.38
C SER A 68 22.00 -6.82 10.09
N PHE A 69 23.22 -6.41 9.71
CA PHE A 69 23.86 -6.84 8.46
C PHE A 69 24.39 -8.28 8.54
N PRO A 70 24.26 -9.07 7.45
CA PRO A 70 23.54 -8.76 6.22
C PRO A 70 22.01 -8.92 6.40
N VAL A 71 21.24 -7.93 5.92
CA VAL A 71 19.77 -8.03 5.91
C VAL A 71 19.34 -9.03 4.83
N LYS A 72 18.48 -9.98 5.20
CA LYS A 72 17.93 -10.95 4.24
C LYS A 72 16.70 -10.37 3.55
N ILE A 73 16.72 -10.25 2.23
CA ILE A 73 15.63 -9.70 1.41
C ILE A 73 15.03 -10.83 0.56
N PRO A 74 13.88 -11.40 0.96
CA PRO A 74 13.22 -12.45 0.19
C PRO A 74 12.46 -11.87 -1.01
N ILE A 75 12.06 -12.75 -1.92
CA ILE A 75 11.03 -12.42 -2.91
C ILE A 75 9.67 -12.45 -2.20
N GLN A 76 8.82 -11.46 -2.46
CA GLN A 76 7.46 -11.37 -1.93
C GLN A 76 6.47 -11.49 -3.08
N ILE A 77 5.59 -12.48 -3.05
CA ILE A 77 4.51 -12.65 -4.04
C ILE A 77 3.19 -12.82 -3.29
N SER A 78 2.21 -11.96 -3.60
CA SER A 78 0.89 -11.98 -2.95
C SER A 78 0.94 -11.90 -1.41
N GLY A 79 1.94 -11.20 -0.86
CA GLY A 79 2.14 -11.05 0.59
C GLY A 79 2.80 -12.24 1.29
N ALA A 80 3.32 -13.22 0.53
CA ALA A 80 4.06 -14.35 1.08
C ALA A 80 5.51 -14.36 0.61
N GLU A 81 6.42 -14.78 1.49
CA GLU A 81 7.82 -14.97 1.16
C GLU A 81 7.98 -16.21 0.27
N VAL A 82 8.73 -16.06 -0.82
CA VAL A 82 9.03 -17.14 -1.75
C VAL A 82 10.50 -17.51 -1.64
N THR A 83 10.75 -18.79 -1.44
CA THR A 83 12.10 -19.34 -1.34
C THR A 83 12.78 -19.35 -2.70
N SER A 84 13.92 -18.68 -2.82
CA SER A 84 14.82 -18.84 -3.96
C SER A 84 16.08 -19.59 -3.55
N LYS A 85 16.62 -20.41 -4.47
CA LYS A 85 17.90 -21.09 -4.29
C LYS A 85 19.09 -20.20 -4.63
N GLN A 86 18.86 -19.10 -5.33
CA GLN A 86 19.89 -18.17 -5.76
C GLN A 86 19.80 -16.90 -4.92
N ILE A 87 20.90 -16.60 -4.23
CA ILE A 87 21.05 -15.42 -3.38
C ILE A 87 22.24 -14.61 -3.91
N LEU A 88 22.03 -13.30 -4.08
CA LEU A 88 23.08 -12.34 -4.40
C LEU A 88 23.31 -11.40 -3.22
N LYS A 89 24.45 -10.71 -3.26
CA LYS A 89 24.91 -9.82 -2.19
C LYS A 89 24.96 -8.38 -2.67
N GLN A 90 24.46 -7.46 -1.85
CA GLN A 90 24.71 -6.04 -2.00
C GLN A 90 25.83 -5.65 -1.04
N GLN A 91 26.95 -5.20 -1.60
CA GLN A 91 28.08 -4.68 -0.82
C GLN A 91 27.88 -3.18 -0.55
N ASN A 92 28.41 -2.70 0.58
CA ASN A 92 28.48 -1.27 0.84
C ASN A 92 29.53 -0.62 -0.09
N PRO A 93 29.16 0.35 -0.95
CA PRO A 93 30.12 1.00 -1.86
C PRO A 93 31.25 1.76 -1.14
N SER A 94 31.00 2.22 0.09
CA SER A 94 32.03 2.90 0.91
C SER A 94 32.93 1.91 1.67
N ASN A 95 32.53 0.65 1.78
CA ASN A 95 33.31 -0.42 2.42
C ASN A 95 32.91 -1.79 1.86
N HIS A 96 33.51 -2.19 0.74
CA HIS A 96 33.15 -3.41 0.00
C HIS A 96 33.31 -4.73 0.79
N LYS A 97 33.99 -4.71 1.95
CA LYS A 97 34.05 -5.86 2.87
C LYS A 97 32.75 -6.06 3.66
N GLU A 98 31.93 -5.02 3.80
CA GLU A 98 30.66 -5.03 4.50
C GLU A 98 29.54 -5.41 3.51
N VAL A 99 28.82 -6.50 3.80
CA VAL A 99 27.65 -6.93 3.03
C VAL A 99 26.40 -6.36 3.70
N VAL A 100 25.73 -5.44 3.02
CA VAL A 100 24.54 -4.73 3.53
C VAL A 100 23.32 -5.66 3.49
N ALA A 101 23.13 -6.35 2.37
CA ALA A 101 22.00 -7.24 2.17
C ALA A 101 22.37 -8.48 1.36
N GLU A 102 21.64 -9.56 1.65
CA GLU A 102 21.56 -10.78 0.85
C GLU A 102 20.14 -10.88 0.29
N TYR A 103 19.99 -10.82 -1.03
CA TYR A 103 18.68 -10.81 -1.68
C TYR A 103 18.48 -12.01 -2.59
N ALA A 104 17.25 -12.54 -2.58
CA ALA A 104 16.84 -13.64 -3.43
C ALA A 104 16.63 -13.20 -4.88
N THR A 105 17.14 -13.95 -5.86
CA THR A 105 16.90 -13.68 -7.28
C THR A 105 15.70 -14.46 -7.81
N ALA A 106 14.91 -13.81 -8.65
CA ALA A 106 13.72 -14.39 -9.24
C ALA A 106 14.07 -15.30 -10.43
N THR A 107 13.41 -16.46 -10.51
CA THR A 107 13.40 -17.29 -11.72
C THR A 107 12.20 -16.92 -12.59
N SER A 108 12.15 -17.44 -13.82
CA SER A 108 11.00 -17.25 -14.71
C SER A 108 9.69 -17.71 -14.06
N GLU A 109 9.72 -18.78 -13.25
CA GLU A 109 8.57 -19.29 -12.51
C GLU A 109 8.10 -18.28 -11.45
N HIS A 110 9.03 -17.67 -10.71
CA HIS A 110 8.69 -16.61 -9.75
C HIS A 110 8.06 -15.40 -10.44
N VAL A 111 8.59 -15.01 -11.60
CA VAL A 111 8.04 -13.89 -12.38
C VAL A 111 6.63 -14.19 -12.86
N ASN A 112 6.39 -15.38 -13.44
CA ASN A 112 5.05 -15.79 -13.88
C ASN A 112 4.07 -15.84 -12.70
N ALA A 113 4.48 -16.38 -11.55
CA ALA A 113 3.65 -16.39 -10.35
C ALA A 113 3.32 -14.97 -9.84
N ALA A 114 4.25 -14.03 -9.95
CA ALA A 114 4.01 -12.62 -9.60
C ALA A 114 3.02 -11.95 -10.55
N ILE A 115 3.10 -12.24 -11.86
CA ILE A 115 2.16 -11.75 -12.88
C ILE A 115 0.75 -12.30 -12.58
N ASP A 116 0.62 -13.60 -12.37
CA ASP A 116 -0.67 -14.23 -12.08
C ASP A 116 -1.28 -13.66 -10.79
N ALA A 117 -0.47 -13.45 -9.75
CA ALA A 117 -0.90 -12.83 -8.50
C ALA A 117 -1.40 -11.38 -8.72
N ALA A 118 -0.68 -10.58 -9.50
CA ALA A 118 -1.07 -9.20 -9.81
C ALA A 118 -2.37 -9.16 -10.63
N LEU A 119 -2.51 -10.01 -11.65
CA LEU A 119 -3.73 -10.11 -12.46
C LEU A 119 -4.93 -10.58 -11.63
N LYS A 120 -4.70 -11.48 -10.68
CA LYS A 120 -5.73 -11.94 -9.73
C LYS A 120 -6.17 -10.84 -8.77
N ALA A 121 -5.27 -9.98 -8.31
CA ALA A 121 -5.58 -8.87 -7.40
C ALA A 121 -6.24 -7.67 -8.11
N LYS A 122 -5.98 -7.49 -9.41
CA LYS A 122 -6.43 -6.35 -10.22
C LYS A 122 -7.92 -6.02 -10.07
N PRO A 123 -8.88 -6.97 -10.19
CA PRO A 123 -10.31 -6.64 -10.13
C PRO A 123 -10.73 -6.04 -8.79
N ALA A 124 -10.13 -6.50 -7.69
CA ALA A 124 -10.42 -5.94 -6.36
C ALA A 124 -9.81 -4.55 -6.21
N TRP A 125 -8.58 -4.35 -6.68
CA TRP A 125 -7.89 -3.06 -6.60
C TRP A 125 -8.54 -1.97 -7.46
N GLU A 126 -8.97 -2.30 -8.68
CA GLU A 126 -9.62 -1.33 -9.57
C GLU A 126 -11.02 -0.95 -9.10
N ALA A 127 -11.71 -1.86 -8.40
CA ALA A 127 -13.03 -1.61 -7.82
C ALA A 127 -12.98 -0.71 -6.57
N LEU A 128 -11.80 -0.49 -5.97
CA LEU A 128 -11.68 0.46 -4.86
C LEU A 128 -12.03 1.88 -5.32
N PRO A 129 -12.70 2.68 -4.48
CA PRO A 129 -12.77 4.13 -4.67
C PRO A 129 -11.37 4.72 -4.82
N PHE A 130 -11.26 5.80 -5.59
CA PHE A 130 -9.98 6.45 -5.81
C PHE A 130 -9.40 6.99 -4.49
N GLU A 131 -10.26 7.51 -3.63
CA GLU A 131 -9.92 8.05 -2.32
C GLU A 131 -9.27 6.99 -1.42
N ASP A 132 -9.79 5.77 -1.42
CA ASP A 132 -9.24 4.66 -0.65
C ASP A 132 -7.86 4.25 -1.17
N ARG A 133 -7.67 4.25 -2.50
CA ARG A 133 -6.35 4.01 -3.10
C ARG A 133 -5.36 5.12 -2.75
N ALA A 134 -5.79 6.38 -2.84
CA ALA A 134 -4.95 7.53 -2.53
C ALA A 134 -4.54 7.58 -1.05
N ALA A 135 -5.44 7.19 -0.14
CA ALA A 135 -5.16 7.13 1.29
C ALA A 135 -3.95 6.23 1.62
N ILE A 136 -3.74 5.14 0.87
CA ILE A 136 -2.59 4.24 1.05
C ILE A 136 -1.28 4.98 0.79
N PHE A 137 -1.19 5.69 -0.33
CA PHE A 137 0.03 6.41 -0.73
C PHE A 137 0.28 7.66 0.13
N LEU A 138 -0.78 8.37 0.52
CA LEU A 138 -0.65 9.51 1.45
C LEU A 138 -0.20 9.05 2.83
N ARG A 139 -0.70 7.89 3.28
CA ARG A 139 -0.20 7.27 4.51
C ARG A 139 1.26 6.88 4.38
N GLU A 140 1.67 6.32 3.25
CA GLU A 140 3.08 5.98 3.01
C GLU A 140 3.97 7.23 3.01
N ALA A 141 3.53 8.33 2.40
CA ALA A 141 4.25 9.60 2.42
C ALA A 141 4.52 10.10 3.85
N GLU A 142 3.55 10.00 4.77
CA GLU A 142 3.75 10.33 6.18
C GLU A 142 4.72 9.37 6.90
N LEU A 143 4.69 8.09 6.53
CA LEU A 143 5.53 7.07 7.15
C LEU A 143 7.00 7.24 6.75
N VAL A 144 7.27 7.52 5.47
CA VAL A 144 8.63 7.69 4.95
C VAL A 144 9.28 9.01 5.37
N THR A 145 8.50 10.07 5.61
CA THR A 145 9.04 11.37 6.07
C THR A 145 8.97 11.57 7.58
N GLY A 146 8.24 10.71 8.28
CA GLY A 146 8.19 10.66 9.75
C GLY A 146 8.94 9.47 10.30
N LYS A 147 8.18 8.44 10.67
CA LYS A 147 8.65 7.29 11.46
C LYS A 147 9.86 6.57 10.87
N TYR A 148 9.93 6.43 9.55
CA TYR A 148 10.96 5.64 8.87
C TYR A 148 12.04 6.49 8.19
N LEU A 149 11.99 7.82 8.31
CA LEU A 149 12.91 8.72 7.60
C LEU A 149 14.37 8.36 7.84
N SER A 150 14.80 8.27 9.11
CA SER A 150 16.21 7.96 9.43
C SER A 150 16.64 6.58 8.94
N ASP A 151 15.76 5.58 9.02
CA ASP A 151 16.08 4.22 8.57
C ASP A 151 16.22 4.16 7.04
N ILE A 152 15.35 4.86 6.28
CA ILE A 152 15.42 4.94 4.81
C ILE A 152 16.68 5.70 4.37
N VAL A 153 16.97 6.86 4.98
CA VAL A 153 18.18 7.63 4.67
C VAL A 153 19.42 6.79 4.88
N VAL A 154 19.52 6.09 6.03
CA VAL A 154 20.67 5.25 6.34
C VAL A 154 20.77 4.04 5.41
N ALA A 155 19.67 3.39 5.07
CA ALA A 155 19.66 2.28 4.12
C ALA A 155 20.21 2.73 2.76
N THR A 156 19.79 3.88 2.27
CA THR A 156 20.29 4.50 1.03
C THR A 156 21.77 4.89 1.14
N MET A 157 22.20 5.46 2.26
CA MET A 157 23.61 5.78 2.49
C MET A 157 24.49 4.53 2.45
N LEU A 158 24.12 3.47 3.16
CA LEU A 158 24.94 2.26 3.30
C LEU A 158 24.86 1.37 2.06
N GLY A 159 23.69 1.29 1.42
CA GLY A 159 23.46 0.45 0.24
C GLY A 159 23.92 1.09 -1.08
N MET A 160 23.87 2.42 -1.19
CA MET A 160 24.18 3.14 -2.43
C MET A 160 25.39 4.08 -2.31
N GLY A 161 25.96 4.25 -1.12
CA GLY A 161 27.12 5.12 -0.89
C GLY A 161 26.82 6.62 -0.94
N LYS A 162 25.54 7.01 -0.82
CA LYS A 162 25.14 8.43 -0.79
C LYS A 162 25.54 9.11 0.52
N ARG A 163 25.80 10.42 0.47
CA ARG A 163 25.89 11.24 1.68
C ARG A 163 24.49 11.50 2.25
N PHE A 164 24.39 11.82 3.54
CA PHE A 164 23.10 11.95 4.23
C PHE A 164 22.12 12.90 3.53
N TRP A 165 22.57 14.09 3.11
CA TRP A 165 21.69 15.04 2.41
C TRP A 165 21.25 14.52 1.03
N GLN A 166 22.12 13.81 0.30
CA GLN A 166 21.76 13.23 -0.99
C GLN A 166 20.78 12.07 -0.83
N ALA A 167 20.90 11.33 0.27
CA ALA A 167 20.01 10.22 0.58
C ALA A 167 18.63 10.71 1.05
N GLU A 168 18.57 11.80 1.81
CA GLU A 168 17.32 12.41 2.27
C GLU A 168 16.51 13.03 1.12
N ILE A 169 17.14 13.82 0.26
CA ILE A 169 16.41 14.44 -0.86
C ILE A 169 15.85 13.38 -1.81
N ASP A 170 16.59 12.27 -2.02
CA ASP A 170 16.27 11.25 -3.02
C ASP A 170 15.30 10.18 -2.52
N ALA A 171 15.52 9.62 -1.32
CA ALA A 171 14.78 8.42 -0.92
C ALA A 171 13.47 8.77 -0.20
N PRO A 172 13.46 9.45 0.96
CA PRO A 172 12.20 9.80 1.62
C PRO A 172 11.50 11.01 0.98
N ALA A 173 12.22 12.11 0.69
CA ALA A 173 11.58 13.35 0.28
C ALA A 173 10.98 13.28 -1.13
N ASP A 174 11.77 12.90 -2.15
CA ASP A 174 11.25 12.72 -3.51
C ASP A 174 10.12 11.65 -3.56
N THR A 175 10.21 10.56 -2.79
CA THR A 175 9.14 9.55 -2.73
C THR A 175 7.84 10.13 -2.17
N ALA A 176 7.91 10.88 -1.07
CA ALA A 176 6.74 11.52 -0.50
C ALA A 176 6.16 12.59 -1.42
N ASP A 177 7.02 13.37 -2.07
CA ASP A 177 6.61 14.37 -3.05
C ASP A 177 5.94 13.74 -4.26
N PHE A 178 6.48 12.63 -4.79
CA PHE A 178 5.82 11.90 -5.87
C PHE A 178 4.44 11.40 -5.48
N PHE A 179 4.29 10.79 -4.30
CA PHE A 179 2.98 10.33 -3.85
C PHE A 179 1.99 11.48 -3.70
N ARG A 180 2.36 12.56 -3.01
CA ARG A 180 1.46 13.71 -2.81
C ARG A 180 1.14 14.42 -4.13
N HIS A 181 2.14 14.64 -4.98
CA HIS A 181 1.96 15.32 -6.26
C HIS A 181 1.07 14.54 -7.22
N TYR A 182 1.34 13.25 -7.44
CA TYR A 182 0.53 12.47 -8.39
C TYR A 182 -0.91 12.27 -7.92
N ILE A 183 -1.15 12.27 -6.61
CA ILE A 183 -2.51 12.23 -6.06
C ILE A 183 -3.23 13.55 -6.29
N ASP A 184 -2.56 14.69 -6.06
CA ASP A 184 -3.10 16.02 -6.37
C ASP A 184 -3.44 16.15 -7.87
N GLU A 185 -2.54 15.71 -8.76
CA GLU A 185 -2.80 15.70 -10.21
C GLU A 185 -3.93 14.75 -10.61
N ALA A 186 -4.01 13.55 -10.03
CA ALA A 186 -5.12 12.64 -10.27
C ALA A 186 -6.46 13.25 -9.81
N TRP A 187 -6.49 13.96 -8.68
CA TRP A 187 -7.69 14.67 -8.22
C TRP A 187 -8.14 15.73 -9.21
N LYS A 188 -7.21 16.54 -9.73
CA LYS A 188 -7.49 17.53 -10.78
C LYS A 188 -8.06 16.89 -12.03
N LEU A 189 -7.57 15.70 -12.41
CA LEU A 189 -8.09 14.95 -13.55
C LEU A 189 -9.52 14.45 -13.32
N TYR A 190 -9.85 13.93 -12.12
CA TYR A 190 -11.22 13.49 -11.79
C TYR A 190 -12.22 14.63 -11.64
N ALA A 191 -11.75 15.86 -11.45
CA ALA A 191 -12.58 17.06 -11.33
C ALA A 191 -12.95 17.71 -12.67
N GLN A 192 -12.39 17.24 -13.80
CA GLN A 192 -12.71 17.68 -15.16
C GLN A 192 -13.97 16.99 -15.69
#